data_AF-A0AAD9KG69-F1
#
_entry.id   AF-A0AAD9KG69-F1
#
_cell.length_a   1.000
_cell.length_b   1.000
_cell.length_c   1.000
_cell.angle_alpha   90.00
_cell.angle_beta   90.00
_cell.angle_gamma   90.00
#
_symmetry.space_group_name_H-M   'P 1'
#
loop_
_entity.id
_entity.type
_entity.pdbx_description
1 polymer ?
#
loop_
_entity_poly.entity_id
_entity_poly.type
_entity_poly.pdbx_seq_one_letter_code
_entity_poly.pdbx_strand_id
1 'polypeptide(L)'
;MYACMHVCMYACMHVCMYVRMYVCMYVCMYVCMYVCMYVCMYVCMYVCMYICIYVCMYVCMYVCMYVCMYVCMYVCMYVCMYVCMYVCMYVCMYVCMYVCMYVCMYVCMYVCMYVCIYVCMYVCMYVCMYVCMYVCMYVCTRQLQSIFWKVFARVM
;
A
#
# COMPACT_ATOMS: atom_id res chain seq x y z
N MET A 1 45.79 -92.98 40.44
CA MET A 1 45.35 -91.73 41.10
C MET A 1 45.95 -90.48 40.47
N TYR A 2 47.28 -90.38 40.30
CA TYR A 2 47.94 -89.22 39.67
C TYR A 2 47.48 -88.93 38.22
N ALA A 3 47.29 -89.96 37.39
CA ALA A 3 46.82 -89.78 36.01
C ALA A 3 45.41 -89.18 35.92
N CYS A 4 44.44 -89.63 36.75
CA CYS A 4 43.10 -89.04 36.79
C CYS A 4 43.11 -87.58 37.27
N MET A 5 43.89 -87.25 38.29
CA MET A 5 44.00 -85.87 38.77
C MET A 5 44.57 -84.94 37.70
N HIS A 6 45.57 -85.41 36.94
CA HIS A 6 46.17 -84.63 35.85
C HIS A 6 45.21 -84.41 34.68
N VAL A 7 44.48 -85.45 34.27
CA VAL A 7 43.49 -85.36 33.19
C VAL A 7 42.30 -84.48 33.60
N CYS A 8 41.81 -84.59 34.83
CA CYS A 8 40.74 -83.74 35.36
C CYS A 8 41.18 -82.27 35.43
N MET A 9 42.39 -81.98 35.92
CA MET A 9 42.91 -80.60 35.95
C MET A 9 43.08 -80.04 34.54
N TYR A 10 43.62 -80.81 33.60
CA TYR A 10 43.83 -80.36 32.22
C TYR A 10 42.51 -80.13 31.49
N ALA A 11 41.53 -81.03 31.66
CA ALA A 11 40.20 -80.89 31.10
C ALA A 11 39.45 -79.69 31.70
N CYS A 12 39.47 -79.51 33.02
CA CYS A 12 38.86 -78.34 33.66
C CYS A 12 39.49 -77.03 33.20
N MET A 13 40.82 -76.96 33.10
CA MET A 13 41.51 -75.76 32.63
C MET A 13 41.18 -75.45 31.17
N HIS A 14 41.15 -76.46 30.29
CA HIS A 14 40.80 -76.26 28.88
C HIS A 14 39.34 -75.86 28.71
N VAL A 15 38.40 -76.52 29.39
CA VAL A 15 36.98 -76.17 29.31
C VAL A 15 36.73 -74.78 29.88
N CYS A 16 37.31 -74.44 31.03
CA CYS A 16 37.17 -73.10 31.62
C CYS A 16 37.75 -72.01 30.72
N MET A 17 38.93 -72.23 30.13
CA MET A 17 39.56 -71.26 29.23
C MET A 17 38.78 -71.12 27.92
N TYR A 18 38.32 -72.23 27.35
CA TYR A 18 37.55 -72.24 26.10
C TYR A 18 36.19 -71.57 26.29
N VAL A 19 35.44 -71.92 27.34
CA VAL A 19 34.15 -71.30 27.66
C VAL A 19 34.32 -69.82 27.95
N ARG A 20 35.33 -69.43 28.74
CA ARG A 20 35.58 -68.02 29.04
C ARG A 20 35.96 -67.22 27.80
N MET A 21 36.84 -67.73 26.95
CA MET A 21 37.19 -67.06 25.70
C MET A 21 36.00 -66.98 24.75
N TYR A 22 35.25 -68.07 24.58
CA TYR A 22 34.12 -68.10 23.66
C TYR A 22 32.99 -67.18 24.13
N VAL A 23 32.64 -67.20 25.43
CA VAL A 23 31.63 -66.33 26.02
C VAL A 23 32.10 -64.88 25.99
N CYS A 24 33.34 -64.56 26.39
CA CYS A 24 33.83 -63.18 26.33
C CYS A 24 33.87 -62.66 24.88
N MET A 25 34.38 -63.43 23.93
CA MET A 25 34.43 -63.01 22.52
C MET A 25 33.03 -62.84 21.94
N TYR A 26 32.14 -63.81 22.16
CA TYR A 26 30.80 -63.76 21.61
C TYR A 26 29.98 -62.64 22.25
N VAL A 27 29.99 -62.50 23.57
CA VAL A 27 29.26 -61.43 24.27
C VAL A 27 29.86 -60.06 23.95
N CYS A 28 31.18 -59.87 24.01
CA CYS A 28 31.77 -58.58 23.66
C CYS A 28 31.51 -58.22 22.20
N MET A 29 31.71 -59.15 21.25
CA MET A 29 31.47 -58.85 19.84
C MET A 29 29.99 -58.59 19.56
N TYR A 30 29.10 -59.41 20.09
CA TYR A 30 27.66 -59.27 19.83
C TYR A 30 27.10 -58.03 20.51
N VAL A 31 27.43 -57.79 21.78
CA VAL A 31 26.95 -56.61 22.51
C VAL A 31 27.58 -55.34 21.94
N CYS A 32 28.89 -55.29 21.71
CA CYS A 32 29.50 -54.09 21.12
C CYS A 32 28.97 -53.83 19.71
N MET A 33 28.89 -54.84 18.84
CA MET A 33 28.39 -54.63 17.48
C MET A 33 26.91 -54.24 17.49
N TYR A 34 26.07 -54.94 18.24
CA TYR A 34 24.64 -54.69 18.23
C TYR A 34 24.31 -53.37 18.92
N VAL A 35 24.88 -53.09 20.08
CA VAL A 35 24.63 -51.83 20.80
C VAL A 35 25.24 -50.66 20.06
N CYS A 36 26.51 -50.73 19.62
CA CYS A 36 27.10 -49.61 18.88
C CYS A 36 26.39 -49.38 17.55
N MET A 37 26.11 -50.43 16.76
CA MET A 37 25.43 -50.24 15.48
C MET A 37 24.00 -49.77 15.66
N TYR A 38 23.22 -50.39 16.56
CA TYR A 38 21.83 -50.02 16.74
C TYR A 38 21.68 -48.65 17.39
N VAL A 39 22.43 -48.36 18.45
CA VAL A 39 22.36 -47.06 19.13
C VAL A 39 22.94 -45.96 18.22
N CYS A 40 24.12 -46.15 17.62
CA CYS A 40 24.64 -45.10 16.73
C CYS A 40 23.75 -44.90 15.51
N MET A 41 23.29 -45.96 14.84
CA MET A 41 22.45 -45.79 13.65
C MET A 41 21.09 -45.22 14.02
N TYR A 42 20.43 -45.75 15.04
CA TYR A 42 19.08 -45.30 15.41
C TYR A 42 19.11 -43.89 15.99
N VAL A 43 20.03 -43.60 16.92
CA VAL A 43 20.14 -42.26 17.52
C VAL A 43 20.61 -41.26 16.47
N CYS A 44 21.67 -41.54 15.70
CA CYS A 44 22.10 -40.58 14.68
C CYS A 44 21.03 -40.37 13.61
N MET A 45 20.40 -41.43 13.08
CA MET A 45 19.38 -41.27 12.06
C MET A 45 18.13 -40.58 12.60
N TYR A 46 17.62 -40.99 13.76
CA TYR A 46 16.39 -40.42 14.31
C TYR A 46 16.60 -38.98 14.78
N VAL A 47 17.70 -38.70 15.49
CA VAL A 47 18.01 -37.36 15.98
C VAL A 47 18.35 -36.44 14.82
N CYS A 48 19.21 -36.85 13.87
CA CYS A 48 19.52 -36.01 12.72
C CYS A 48 18.28 -35.77 11.86
N MET A 49 17.50 -36.81 11.52
CA MET A 49 16.32 -36.63 10.68
C MET A 49 15.25 -35.80 11.39
N TYR A 50 14.97 -36.05 12.67
CA TYR A 50 13.96 -35.30 13.41
C TYR A 50 14.39 -33.84 13.61
N ILE A 51 15.64 -33.59 14.03
CA ILE A 51 16.14 -32.22 14.19
C ILE A 51 16.21 -31.51 12.84
N CYS A 52 16.75 -32.14 11.79
CA CYS A 52 16.80 -31.52 10.47
C CYS A 52 15.39 -31.22 9.95
N ILE A 53 14.47 -32.17 9.99
CA ILE A 53 13.11 -31.94 9.48
C ILE A 53 12.40 -30.90 10.33
N TYR A 54 12.42 -31.02 11.67
CA TYR A 54 11.69 -30.09 12.53
C TYR A 54 12.28 -28.68 12.47
N VAL A 55 13.60 -28.54 12.57
CA VAL A 55 14.26 -27.23 12.51
C VAL A 55 14.15 -26.64 11.11
N CYS A 56 14.44 -27.39 10.05
CA CYS A 56 14.31 -26.85 8.69
C CYS A 56 12.86 -26.50 8.37
N MET A 57 11.89 -27.36 8.66
CA MET A 57 10.48 -27.06 8.37
C MET A 57 9.98 -25.91 9.23
N TYR A 58 10.25 -25.91 10.53
CA TYR A 58 9.77 -24.84 11.41
C TYR A 58 10.43 -23.51 11.08
N VAL A 59 11.75 -23.47 10.91
CA VAL A 59 12.48 -22.23 10.58
C VAL A 59 12.09 -21.76 9.18
N CYS A 60 12.07 -22.62 8.16
CA CYS A 60 11.67 -22.20 6.82
C CYS A 60 10.21 -21.73 6.81
N MET A 61 9.28 -22.47 7.39
CA MET A 61 7.86 -22.07 7.38
C MET A 61 7.66 -20.80 8.19
N TYR A 62 8.21 -20.69 9.40
CA TYR A 62 8.00 -19.53 10.25
C TYR A 62 8.69 -18.29 9.68
N VAL A 63 9.96 -18.40 9.25
CA VAL A 63 10.69 -17.27 8.67
C VAL A 63 10.08 -16.88 7.34
N CYS A 64 9.80 -17.82 6.42
CA CYS A 64 9.18 -17.45 5.15
C CYS A 64 7.80 -16.86 5.35
N MET A 65 6.92 -17.47 6.16
CA MET A 65 5.58 -16.93 6.38
C MET A 65 5.62 -15.58 7.08
N TYR A 66 6.44 -15.43 8.14
CA TYR A 66 6.52 -14.18 8.87
C TYR A 66 7.14 -13.06 8.03
N VAL A 67 8.26 -13.33 7.36
CA VAL A 67 8.92 -12.34 6.50
C VAL A 67 8.03 -12.00 5.30
N CYS A 68 7.47 -12.98 4.59
CA CYS A 68 6.57 -12.69 3.48
C CYS A 68 5.34 -11.92 3.94
N MET A 69 4.64 -12.35 5.00
CA MET A 69 3.45 -11.65 5.47
C MET A 69 3.78 -10.25 5.97
N TYR A 70 4.83 -10.10 6.79
CA TYR A 70 5.18 -8.80 7.36
C TYR A 70 5.70 -7.84 6.28
N VAL A 71 6.61 -8.29 5.41
CA VAL A 71 7.14 -7.45 4.33
C VAL A 71 6.04 -7.13 3.32
N CYS A 72 5.27 -8.11 2.85
CA CYS A 72 4.19 -7.83 1.90
C CYS A 72 3.12 -6.93 2.53
N MET A 73 2.64 -7.20 3.74
CA MET A 73 1.63 -6.36 4.37
C MET A 73 2.15 -4.95 4.65
N TYR A 74 3.35 -4.82 5.22
CA TYR A 74 3.91 -3.52 5.55
C TYR A 74 4.24 -2.71 4.30
N VAL A 75 4.90 -3.31 3.32
CA VAL A 75 5.25 -2.61 2.06
C VAL A 75 3.98 -2.29 1.28
N CYS A 76 3.05 -3.23 1.09
CA CYS A 76 1.81 -2.94 0.38
C CYS A 76 0.97 -1.89 1.10
N MET A 77 0.76 -2.01 2.42
CA MET A 77 -0.02 -1.02 3.17
C MET A 77 0.66 0.34 3.16
N TYR A 78 1.96 0.41 3.41
CA TYR A 78 2.67 1.68 3.48
C TYR A 78 2.75 2.34 2.10
N VAL A 79 3.11 1.59 1.05
CA VAL A 79 3.19 2.12 -0.31
C VAL A 79 1.81 2.49 -0.82
N CYS A 80 0.80 1.62 -0.70
CA CYS A 80 -0.55 1.96 -1.14
C CYS A 80 -1.11 3.14 -0.35
N MET A 81 -1.04 3.15 0.98
CA MET A 81 -1.58 4.27 1.76
C MET A 81 -0.82 5.56 1.47
N TYR A 82 0.51 5.55 1.47
CA TYR A 82 1.29 6.75 1.28
C TYR A 82 1.15 7.27 -0.15
N VAL A 83 1.31 6.41 -1.17
CA VAL A 83 1.20 6.83 -2.57
C VAL A 83 -0.24 7.24 -2.89
N CYS A 84 -1.25 6.45 -2.53
CA CYS A 84 -2.65 6.82 -2.81
C CYS A 84 -3.02 8.10 -2.07
N MET A 85 -2.73 8.23 -0.77
CA MET A 85 -3.09 9.45 -0.03
C MET A 85 -2.33 10.66 -0.56
N TYR A 86 -1.03 10.56 -0.80
CA TYR A 86 -0.23 11.70 -1.26
C TYR A 86 -0.62 12.11 -2.67
N VAL A 87 -0.77 11.15 -3.60
CA VAL A 87 -1.18 11.44 -4.98
C VAL A 87 -2.62 11.96 -5.00
N CYS A 88 -3.57 11.32 -4.31
CA CYS A 88 -4.95 11.81 -4.28
C CYS A 88 -5.03 13.18 -3.62
N MET A 89 -4.39 13.41 -2.47
CA MET A 89 -4.43 14.72 -1.80
C MET A 89 -3.77 15.78 -2.66
N TYR A 90 -2.58 15.51 -3.22
CA TYR A 90 -1.87 16.50 -4.02
C TYR A 90 -2.61 16.79 -5.33
N VAL A 91 -3.03 15.78 -6.07
CA VAL A 91 -3.76 15.96 -7.33
C VAL A 91 -5.12 16.60 -7.07
N CYS A 92 -5.92 16.10 -6.12
CA CYS A 92 -7.22 16.70 -5.83
C CYS A 92 -7.08 18.13 -5.32
N MET A 93 -6.19 18.41 -4.37
CA MET A 93 -6.01 19.78 -3.87
C MET A 93 -5.47 20.70 -4.95
N TYR A 94 -4.46 20.29 -5.70
CA TYR A 94 -3.84 21.15 -6.71
C TYR A 94 -4.79 21.39 -7.88
N VAL A 95 -5.43 20.33 -8.41
CA VAL A 95 -6.38 20.47 -9.52
C VAL A 95 -7.62 21.23 -9.06
N CYS A 96 -8.23 20.88 -7.92
CA CYS A 96 -9.41 21.60 -7.45
C CYS A 96 -9.08 23.06 -7.13
N MET A 97 -7.99 23.36 -6.42
CA MET A 97 -7.62 24.74 -6.10
C MET A 97 -7.28 25.51 -7.37
N TYR A 98 -6.47 24.95 -8.27
CA TYR A 98 -6.05 25.66 -9.47
C TYR A 98 -7.24 25.87 -10.42
N VAL A 99 -8.03 24.83 -10.69
CA VAL A 99 -9.20 24.93 -11.56
C VAL A 99 -10.26 25.85 -10.94
N CYS A 100 -10.62 25.67 -9.67
CA CYS A 100 -11.60 26.55 -9.02
C CYS A 100 -11.11 27.98 -8.98
N MET A 101 -9.86 28.25 -8.58
CA MET A 101 -9.34 29.62 -8.55
C MET A 101 -9.27 30.22 -9.94
N TYR A 102 -8.74 29.50 -10.92
CA TYR A 102 -8.57 30.04 -12.27
C TYR A 102 -9.92 30.24 -12.96
N VAL A 103 -10.81 29.25 -12.91
CA VAL A 103 -12.14 29.35 -13.51
C VAL A 103 -12.98 30.40 -12.79
N CYS A 104 -13.05 30.39 -11.45
CA CYS A 104 -13.82 31.40 -10.73
C CYS A 104 -13.25 32.80 -10.96
N MET A 105 -11.93 33.00 -10.87
CA MET A 105 -11.34 34.33 -11.10
C MET A 105 -11.54 34.78 -12.54
N TYR A 106 -11.29 33.91 -13.53
CA TYR A 106 -11.40 34.28 -14.93
C TYR A 106 -12.85 34.53 -15.32
N VAL A 107 -13.78 33.63 -14.96
CA VAL A 107 -15.21 33.78 -15.25
C VAL A 107 -15.78 34.97 -14.50
N CYS A 108 -15.53 35.14 -13.20
CA CYS A 108 -16.02 36.30 -12.46
C CYS A 108 -15.44 37.59 -13.03
N MET A 109 -14.13 37.67 -13.30
CA MET A 109 -13.54 38.89 -13.85
C MET A 109 -14.06 39.18 -15.26
N TYR A 110 -14.09 38.21 -16.17
CA TYR A 110 -14.57 38.44 -17.52
C TYR A 110 -16.05 38.74 -17.54
N VAL A 111 -16.89 37.92 -16.91
CA VAL A 111 -18.34 38.12 -16.95
C VAL A 111 -18.70 39.41 -16.23
N CYS A 112 -18.16 39.68 -15.03
CA CYS A 112 -18.46 40.92 -14.35
C CYS A 112 -17.94 42.13 -15.13
N MET A 113 -16.69 42.13 -15.61
CA MET A 113 -16.17 43.28 -16.38
C MET A 113 -16.94 43.47 -17.67
N TYR A 114 -17.20 42.41 -18.43
CA TYR A 114 -17.90 42.50 -19.70
C TYR A 114 -19.35 42.91 -19.49
N VAL A 115 -20.09 42.28 -18.57
CA VAL A 115 -21.47 42.66 -18.29
C VAL A 115 -21.55 44.07 -17.73
N CYS A 116 -20.71 44.44 -16.76
CA CYS A 116 -20.69 45.80 -16.22
C CYS A 116 -20.36 46.83 -17.30
N ILE A 117 -19.30 46.63 -18.10
CA ILE A 117 -18.93 47.59 -19.13
C ILE A 117 -20.01 47.64 -20.21
N TYR A 118 -20.47 46.50 -20.72
CA TYR A 118 -21.44 46.47 -21.81
C TYR A 118 -22.78 47.02 -21.35
N VAL A 119 -23.33 46.57 -20.22
CA VAL A 119 -24.62 47.05 -19.73
C VAL A 119 -24.52 48.51 -19.33
N CYS A 120 -23.50 48.93 -18.55
CA CYS A 120 -23.38 50.33 -18.16
C CYS A 120 -23.14 51.22 -19.37
N MET A 121 -22.22 50.89 -20.27
CA MET A 121 -21.94 51.73 -21.44
C MET A 121 -23.14 51.75 -22.39
N TYR A 122 -23.72 50.60 -22.72
CA TYR A 122 -24.80 50.54 -23.69
C TYR A 122 -26.07 51.17 -23.13
N VAL A 123 -26.49 50.80 -21.92
CA VAL A 123 -27.70 51.37 -21.30
C VAL A 123 -27.51 52.86 -21.03
N CYS A 124 -26.40 53.29 -20.41
CA CYS A 124 -26.19 54.71 -20.14
C CYS A 124 -26.11 55.51 -21.45
N MET A 125 -25.34 55.07 -22.44
CA MET A 125 -25.23 55.81 -23.70
C MET A 125 -26.54 55.82 -24.48
N TYR A 126 -27.20 54.67 -24.65
CA TYR A 126 -28.47 54.63 -25.38
C TYR A 126 -29.55 55.41 -24.65
N VAL A 127 -29.78 55.15 -23.37
CA VAL A 127 -30.86 55.81 -22.63
C VAL A 127 -30.60 57.30 -22.55
N CYS A 128 -29.38 57.75 -22.21
CA CYS A 128 -29.08 59.18 -22.17
C CYS A 128 -29.25 59.82 -23.55
N MET A 129 -28.73 59.23 -24.62
CA MET A 129 -28.85 59.80 -25.96
C MET A 129 -30.31 59.83 -26.43
N TYR A 130 -31.05 58.74 -26.24
CA TYR A 130 -32.43 58.63 -26.70
C TYR A 130 -33.36 59.55 -25.92
N VAL A 131 -33.22 59.60 -24.59
CA VAL A 131 -34.01 60.48 -23.73
C VAL A 131 -33.67 61.94 -24.01
N CYS A 132 -32.38 62.31 -24.10
CA CYS A 132 -31.98 63.68 -24.44
C CYS A 132 -32.54 64.10 -25.81
N MET A 133 -32.44 63.25 -26.84
CA MET A 133 -32.98 63.55 -28.16
C MET A 133 -34.50 63.69 -28.14
N TYR A 134 -35.22 62.79 -27.46
CA TYR A 134 -36.68 62.84 -27.37
C TYR A 134 -37.16 64.07 -26.63
N VAL A 135 -36.56 64.38 -25.48
CA VAL A 135 -36.90 65.55 -24.68
C VAL A 135 -36.61 66.83 -25.47
N CYS A 136 -35.45 66.95 -26.11
CA CYS A 136 -35.11 68.09 -26.96
C CYS A 136 -36.12 68.27 -28.11
N MET A 137 -36.47 67.19 -28.82
CA MET A 137 -37.47 67.24 -29.89
C MET A 137 -38.86 67.64 -29.38
N TYR A 138 -39.29 67.10 -28.25
CA TYR A 138 -40.61 67.39 -27.67
C TYR A 138 -40.71 68.83 -27.15
N VAL A 139 -39.63 69.36 -26.55
CA VAL A 139 -39.56 70.75 -26.12
C VAL A 139 -39.52 71.69 -27.33
N CYS A 140 -38.71 71.39 -28.36
CA CYS A 140 -38.65 72.21 -29.59
C CYS A 140 -39.99 72.27 -30.33
N THR A 141 -40.70 71.14 -30.45
CA THR A 141 -42.02 71.10 -31.10
C THR A 141 -43.08 71.85 -30.30
N ARG A 142 -43.09 71.71 -28.97
CA ARG A 142 -43.97 72.50 -28.07
C ARG A 142 -43.69 74.00 -28.16
N GLN A 143 -42.43 74.41 -28.18
CA GLN A 143 -42.05 75.81 -28.33
C GLN A 143 -42.51 76.36 -29.68
N LEU A 144 -42.24 75.65 -30.78
CA LEU A 144 -42.70 76.02 -32.12
C LEU A 144 -44.22 76.18 -32.18
N GLN A 145 -44.98 75.25 -31.61
CA GLN A 145 -46.44 75.32 -31.61
C GLN A 145 -46.96 76.49 -30.74
N SER A 146 -46.29 76.79 -29.64
CA SER A 146 -46.60 77.97 -28.81
C SER A 146 -46.30 79.29 -29.52
N ILE A 147 -45.21 79.35 -30.29
CA ILE A 147 -44.83 80.52 -31.10
C ILE A 147 -45.84 80.67 -32.23
N PHE A 148 -46.19 79.58 -32.90
CA PHE A 148 -47.18 79.59 -33.97
C PHE A 148 -48.53 80.10 -33.48
N TRP A 149 -49.02 79.65 -32.31
CA TRP A 149 -50.27 80.15 -31.73
C TRP A 149 -50.18 81.62 -31.31
N LYS A 150 -49.06 82.06 -30.75
CA LYS A 150 -48.82 83.47 -30.39
C LYS A 150 -48.74 84.38 -31.61
N VAL A 151 -48.17 83.91 -32.72
CA VAL A 151 -48.11 84.64 -33.98
C VAL A 151 -49.50 84.67 -34.63
N PHE A 152 -50.20 83.54 -34.67
CA PHE A 152 -51.55 83.45 -35.23
C PHE A 152 -52.55 84.34 -34.47
N ALA A 153 -52.49 84.36 -33.13
CA ALA A 153 -53.32 85.22 -32.30
C ALA A 153 -52.97 86.72 -32.36
N ARG A 154 -51.84 87.10 -32.98
CA ARG A 154 -51.50 88.50 -33.28
C ARG A 154 -51.87 88.93 -34.70
N VAL A 155 -52.16 87.98 -35.58
CA VAL A 155 -52.46 88.22 -37.00
C VAL A 155 -53.97 88.14 -37.28
N MET A 156 -54.74 87.48 -36.41
CA MET A 156 -56.19 87.70 -36.25
C MET A 156 -56.46 88.90 -35.34
#